data_AF-A0A964GMG2-F1
#
_entry.id   AF-A0A964GMG2-F1
#
_cell.length_a   1.000
_cell.length_b   1.000
_cell.length_c   1.000
_cell.angle_alpha   90.00
_cell.angle_beta   90.00
_cell.angle_gamma   90.00
#
_symmetry.space_group_name_H-M   'P 1'
#
loop_
_entity.id
_entity.type
_entity.pdbx_description
1 polymer ?
#
loop_
_entity_poly.entity_id
_entity_poly.type
_entity_poly.pdbx_seq_one_letter_code
_entity_poly.pdbx_strand_id
1 'polypeptide(L)' 'MRKNDGIQVLGGTFRAAADAIGVSPQAVADWPDPLPQRIADRVLAAWARRNVPNLPAVFEAHGASTGSAHV' A
#
# COMPACT_ATOMS: atom_id res chain seq x y z
N MET A 1 -5.11 -9.32 -10.46
CA MET A 1 -5.73 -8.00 -10.22
C MET A 1 -5.43 -7.10 -11.42
N ARG A 2 -6.37 -6.27 -11.90
CA ARG A 2 -6.04 -5.29 -12.95
C ARG A 2 -5.27 -4.12 -12.37
N LYS A 3 -4.39 -3.52 -13.17
CA LYS A 3 -3.60 -2.34 -12.78
C LYS A 3 -4.49 -1.21 -12.26
N ASN A 4 -5.56 -0.90 -12.99
CA ASN A 4 -6.45 0.21 -12.64
C ASN A 4 -7.17 -0.03 -11.31
N ASP A 5 -7.60 -1.27 -11.04
CA ASP A 5 -8.23 -1.65 -9.77
C ASP A 5 -7.25 -1.43 -8.60
N GLY A 6 -5.97 -1.79 -8.78
CA GLY A 6 -4.92 -1.57 -7.78
C GLY A 6 -4.61 -0.10 -7.51
N ILE A 7 -4.66 0.75 -8.53
CA ILE A 7 -4.49 2.21 -8.36
C ILE A 7 -5.69 2.81 -7.62
N GLN A 8 -6.91 2.39 -7.97
CA GLN A 8 -8.14 2.88 -7.34
C GLN A 8 -8.15 2.63 -5.83
N VAL A 9 -7.85 1.41 -5.38
CA VAL A 9 -7.85 1.07 -3.95
C VAL A 9 -6.79 1.82 -3.14
N LEU A 10 -5.73 2.34 -3.78
CA LEU A 10 -4.66 3.08 -3.10
C LEU A 10 -4.81 4.61 -3.17
N GLY A 11 -5.95 5.12 -3.66
CA GLY A 11 -6.27 6.55 -3.71
C GLY A 11 -6.47 7.10 -5.12
N GLY A 12 -6.64 6.25 -6.13
CA GLY A 12 -7.11 6.65 -7.47
C GLY A 12 -6.08 7.33 -8.37
N THR A 13 -4.86 7.59 -7.88
CA THR A 13 -3.79 8.23 -8.66
C THR A 13 -2.48 7.46 -8.58
N PHE A 14 -1.65 7.58 -9.62
CA PHE A 14 -0.31 6.99 -9.64
C PHE A 14 0.54 7.43 -8.44
N ARG A 15 0.43 8.71 -8.07
CA ARG A 15 1.17 9.26 -6.93
C ARG A 15 0.68 8.70 -5.59
N ALA A 16 -0.62 8.67 -5.35
CA ALA A 16 -1.16 8.09 -4.12
C ALA A 16 -0.82 6.60 -3.96
N ALA A 17 -0.86 5.84 -5.05
CA ALA A 17 -0.44 4.44 -5.08
C ALA A 17 1.06 4.26 -4.82
N ALA A 18 1.89 5.11 -5.42
CA ALA A 18 3.34 5.11 -5.22
C ALA A 18 3.71 5.43 -3.77
N ASP A 19 3.10 6.46 -3.18
CA ASP A 19 3.29 6.86 -1.78
C ASP A 19 2.81 5.75 -0.82
N ALA A 20 1.75 5.01 -1.16
CA ALA A 20 1.26 3.88 -0.37
C ALA A 20 2.24 2.71 -0.27
N ILE A 21 2.92 2.43 -1.39
CA ILE A 21 3.80 1.27 -1.54
C ILE A 21 5.25 1.62 -1.19
N GLY A 22 5.64 2.90 -1.31
CA GLY A 22 7.02 3.36 -1.14
C GLY A 22 7.86 3.19 -2.41
N VAL A 23 7.29 3.51 -3.58
CA VAL A 23 7.98 3.47 -4.88
C VAL A 23 7.81 4.79 -5.63
N SER A 24 8.41 4.94 -6.81
CA SER A 24 8.18 6.12 -7.65
C SER A 24 6.83 6.03 -8.40
N PRO A 25 6.18 7.17 -8.74
CA PRO A 25 5.00 7.17 -9.60
C PRO A 25 5.24 6.53 -10.97
N GLN A 26 6.45 6.67 -11.54
CA GLN A 26 6.84 6.01 -12.78
C GLN A 26 6.80 4.48 -12.64
N ALA A 27 7.27 3.93 -11.51
CA ALA A 27 7.20 2.49 -11.28
C ALA A 27 5.75 1.97 -11.27
N VAL A 28 4.78 2.77 -10.80
CA VAL A 28 3.34 2.46 -10.89
C VAL A 28 2.82 2.58 -12.32
N ALA A 29 3.29 3.60 -13.05
CA ALA A 29 2.99 3.76 -14.47
C ALA A 29 3.50 2.58 -15.31
N ASP A 30 4.59 1.92 -14.90
CA ASP A 30 5.18 0.77 -15.59
C ASP A 30 4.61 -0.58 -15.13
N TRP A 31 3.62 -0.60 -14.24
CA TRP A 31 2.99 -1.85 -13.84
C TRP A 31 2.40 -2.61 -15.04
N PRO A 32 2.63 -3.94 -15.15
CA PRO A 32 1.99 -4.77 -16.15
C PRO A 32 0.48 -4.85 -15.90
N ASP A 33 -0.30 -5.09 -16.95
CA ASP A 33 -1.72 -5.42 -16.80
C ASP A 33 -2.01 -6.75 -17.50
N PRO A 34 -2.45 -7.79 -16.77
CA PRO A 34 -2.77 -7.83 -15.34
C PRO A 34 -1.54 -7.75 -14.43
N LEU A 35 -1.75 -7.28 -13.18
CA LEU A 35 -0.70 -7.24 -12.16
C LEU A 35 -0.20 -8.65 -11.83
N PRO A 36 1.11 -8.91 -11.90
CA PRO A 36 1.70 -10.13 -11.34
C PRO A 36 1.44 -10.22 -9.84
N GLN A 37 1.35 -11.45 -9.32
CA GLN A 37 1.01 -11.73 -7.92
C GLN A 37 1.84 -10.89 -6.93
N ARG A 38 3.16 -10.79 -7.15
CA ARG A 38 4.07 -9.98 -6.32
C ARG A 38 3.68 -8.49 -6.19
N ILE A 39 3.07 -7.91 -7.22
CA ILE A 39 2.62 -6.50 -7.20
C ILE A 39 1.25 -6.43 -6.53
N ALA A 40 0.35 -7.36 -6.86
CA ALA A 40 -0.95 -7.46 -6.19
C ALA A 40 -0.82 -7.61 -4.67
N ASP A 41 0.15 -8.42 -4.20
CA ASP A 41 0.41 -8.60 -2.76
C ASP A 41 0.91 -7.30 -2.10
N ARG A 42 1.73 -6.51 -2.80
CA ARG A 42 2.17 -5.19 -2.32
C ARG A 42 1.02 -4.19 -2.24
N VAL A 43 0.13 -4.20 -3.24
CA VAL A 43 -1.10 -3.39 -3.22
C VAL A 43 -1.97 -3.79 -2.02
N LEU A 44 -2.19 -5.09 -1.82
CA LEU A 44 -2.94 -5.61 -0.68
C LEU A 44 -2.30 -5.21 0.65
N ALA A 45 -1.00 -5.38 0.80
CA ALA A 45 -0.28 -5.01 2.02
C ALA A 45 -0.37 -3.50 2.30
N ALA A 46 -0.19 -2.65 1.27
CA ALA A 46 -0.31 -1.20 1.41
C ALA A 46 -1.74 -0.77 1.79
N TRP A 47 -2.75 -1.40 1.19
CA TRP A 47 -4.14 -1.18 1.53
C TRP A 47 -4.46 -1.65 2.96
N ALA A 48 -3.97 -2.83 3.35
CA ALA A 48 -4.23 -3.42 4.67
C ALA A 48 -3.70 -2.54 5.80
N ARG A 49 -2.49 -1.97 5.67
CA ARG A 49 -1.91 -1.03 6.65
C ARG A 49 -2.79 0.20 6.93
N ARG A 50 -3.64 0.58 5.96
CA ARG A 50 -4.52 1.77 6.07
C ARG A 50 -5.92 1.43 6.58
N ASN A 51 -6.37 0.18 6.42
CA ASN A 51 -7.79 -0.17 6.56
C ASN A 51 -8.06 -1.31 7.55
N VAL A 52 -7.05 -2.07 7.97
CA VAL A 52 -7.21 -3.18 8.92
C VAL A 52 -6.80 -2.69 10.31
N PRO A 53 -7.75 -2.49 11.24
CA PRO A 53 -7.42 -2.18 12.62
C PRO A 53 -6.86 -3.42 13.33
N ASN A 54 -6.01 -3.21 14.35
CA ASN A 54 -5.48 -4.26 15.22
C ASN A 54 -4.75 -5.38 14.46
N LEU A 55 -3.92 -5.02 13.48
CA LEU A 55 -3.00 -5.98 12.86
C LEU A 55 -2.14 -6.63 13.97
N PRO A 56 -1.94 -7.96 13.95
CA PRO A 56 -1.07 -8.62 14.90
C PRO A 56 0.31 -7.95 14.94
N ALA A 57 0.89 -7.81 16.14
CA ALA A 57 2.16 -7.10 16.33
C ALA A 57 3.30 -7.58 15.42
N VAL A 58 3.28 -8.84 14.98
CA VAL A 58 4.25 -9.40 14.01
C VAL A 58 4.21 -8.71 12.63
N PHE A 59 3.11 -8.02 12.30
CA PHE A 59 2.90 -7.28 11.07
C PHE A 59 2.95 -5.76 11.25
N GLU A 60 2.99 -5.28 12.49
CA GLU A 60 3.24 -3.86 12.76
C GLU A 60 4.68 -3.53 12.33
N ALA A 61 4.83 -2.42 11.60
CA ALA A 61 6.14 -1.99 11.13
C ALA A 61 7.04 -1.71 12.35
N HIS A 62 8.24 -2.31 12.39
CA HIS A 62 9.24 -2.14 13.45
C HIS A 62 9.81 -0.70 13.58
N GLY A 63 9.16 0.30 12.97
CA GLY A 63 9.55 1.71 13.01
C GLY A 63 8.38 2.68 13.13
N ALA A 64 7.14 2.21 13.28
CA ALA A 64 6.04 3.09 13.67
C ALA A 64 6.17 3.33 15.18
N SER A 65 6.95 4.34 15.56
CA SER A 65 6.82 4.95 16.88
C SER A 65 5.35 5.29 17.07
N THR A 66 4.68 4.52 17.92
CA THR A 66 3.41 4.89 18.50
C THR A 66 3.65 6.21 19.21
N GLY A 67 3.36 7.32 18.54
CA GLY A 67 3.19 8.62 19.15
C GLY A 67 1.97 8.54 20.07
N SER A 68 2.17 7.98 21.25
CA SER A 68 1.24 8.02 22.36
C SER A 68 1.58 9.24 23.20
N ALA A 69 0.66 10.20 23.26
CA ALA A 69 0.46 11.03 24.45
C ALA A 69 -0.91 11.72 24.36
N HIS A 70 -1.93 11.01 24.82
CA HIS A 70 -2.98 11.66 25.58
C HIS A 70 -2.33 12.32 26.80
N VAL A 71 -2.46 13.65 26.90
CA VAL A 71 -2.47 14.43 28.16
C VAL A 71 -3.56 15.49 28.00
#